data_AF-A0AAN4AHA5-F1
#
_entry.id   AF-A0AAN4AHA5-F1
#
_cell.length_a   1.000
_cell.length_b   1.000
_cell.length_c   1.000
_cell.angle_alpha   90.00
_cell.angle_beta   90.00
_cell.angle_gamma   90.00
#
_symmetry.space_group_name_H-M   'P 1'
#
loop_
_entity.id
_entity.type
_entity.pdbx_description
1 polymer ?
#
loop_
_entity_poly.entity_id
_entity_poly.type
_entity_poly.pdbx_seq_one_letter_code
_entity_poly.pdbx_strand_id
1 'polypeptide(L)'
;MINGLNNNSASLVLDAAIRINSDFKKQWNDMSCAEKLLKVLSFGLWNPTYTRSERQTFQELLTVLEPVSPAPNELGRIYANFADGSSLRISVTNSELVEAEIRTPDNEKILMLLESNEQNRLLQSLPINLHMPYIQVHRALSKMDLTDHKSMHNLLSFTSKLSATLIPHNTQTDPLSGPTPFSSMFMDTFRGLGNAKLSLNGVDIPVDAQKLLRDALGLKDTHSSLARNVINNGISRHHAEQIARESSGSDKQKAEVVEFLCHPEAATAICSAFYQSFNVPALMLTHTRISQAREYNVERSLDVPNACINISISQSPDGSIHVASHTGILIMAPEDRPNELGMLTNRTSYEVPQGVKCEIDEMVRTLQPRYGASETYLKNI
;
A
#
# COMPACT_ATOMS: atom_id res chain seq x y z
N MET A 1 19.87 9.13 46.35
CA MET A 1 18.83 10.08 45.92
C MET A 1 19.11 10.45 44.48
N ILE A 2 18.45 9.79 43.53
CA ILE A 2 18.53 10.09 42.10
C ILE A 2 17.14 10.61 41.73
N ASN A 3 17.02 11.94 41.62
CA ASN A 3 15.86 12.61 41.05
C ASN A 3 16.33 13.37 39.82
N GLY A 4 15.63 13.18 38.71
CA GLY A 4 15.69 14.09 37.57
C GLY A 4 16.27 13.46 36.30
N LEU A 5 15.47 12.65 35.59
CA LEU A 5 15.65 12.35 34.16
C LEU A 5 14.34 11.82 33.52
N ASN A 6 13.19 12.34 33.94
CA ASN A 6 11.90 12.08 33.29
C ASN A 6 11.17 13.41 33.11
N ASN A 7 11.38 14.09 31.97
CA ASN A 7 10.46 15.12 31.45
C ASN A 7 10.77 15.65 30.02
N ASN A 8 11.74 15.11 29.28
CA ASN A 8 12.13 15.70 27.98
C ASN A 8 11.28 15.26 26.77
N SER A 9 10.50 14.19 26.86
CA SER A 9 9.70 13.69 25.74
C SER A 9 8.46 14.54 25.45
N ALA A 10 7.82 15.10 26.48
CA ALA A 10 6.70 16.03 26.31
C ALA A 10 7.15 17.37 25.71
N SER A 11 8.35 17.85 26.06
CA SER A 11 8.93 19.08 25.51
C SER A 11 9.28 18.95 24.03
N LEU A 12 9.78 17.80 23.59
CA LEU A 12 10.12 17.56 22.18
C LEU A 12 8.87 17.42 21.29
N VAL A 13 7.81 16.76 21.78
CA VAL A 13 6.51 16.72 21.09
C VAL A 13 5.91 18.11 21.01
N LEU A 14 6.04 18.90 22.07
CA LEU A 14 5.58 20.28 22.09
C LEU A 14 6.40 21.16 21.14
N ASP A 15 7.71 20.99 21.03
CA ASP A 15 8.57 21.75 20.10
C ASP A 15 8.31 21.40 18.62
N ALA A 16 8.10 20.12 18.29
CA ALA A 16 7.67 19.71 16.95
C ALA A 16 6.26 20.24 16.64
N ALA A 17 5.34 20.12 17.60
CA ALA A 17 4.01 20.70 17.52
C ALA A 17 4.02 22.22 17.35
N ILE A 18 4.93 22.92 18.04
CA ILE A 18 5.08 24.38 17.99
C ILE A 18 5.69 24.80 16.66
N ARG A 19 6.69 24.10 16.12
CA ARG A 19 7.25 24.39 14.78
C ARG A 19 6.22 24.19 13.67
N ILE A 20 5.44 23.12 13.74
CA ILE A 20 4.40 22.83 12.74
C ILE A 20 3.16 23.72 12.94
N ASN A 21 2.76 24.06 14.18
CA ASN A 21 1.74 25.09 14.41
C ASN A 21 2.23 26.50 14.05
N SER A 22 3.53 26.80 14.14
CA SER A 22 4.06 28.10 13.71
C SER A 22 4.10 28.21 12.19
N ASP A 23 4.34 27.08 11.50
CA ASP A 23 4.35 27.03 10.04
C ASP A 23 2.92 26.95 9.45
N PHE A 24 2.00 26.24 10.14
CA PHE A 24 0.57 26.24 9.82
C PHE A 24 -0.20 27.26 10.65
N LYS A 25 -0.22 28.52 10.18
CA LYS A 25 -1.00 29.61 10.79
C LYS A 25 -2.53 29.43 10.73
N LYS A 26 -3.03 28.44 9.97
CA LYS A 26 -4.47 28.19 9.75
C LYS A 26 -5.11 27.41 10.91
N GLN A 27 -6.38 27.68 11.20
CA GLN A 27 -7.16 26.81 12.09
C GLN A 27 -7.51 25.50 11.38
N TRP A 28 -7.76 24.42 12.14
CA TRP A 28 -8.04 23.08 11.59
C TRP A 28 -9.16 23.06 10.55
N ASN A 29 -10.23 23.85 10.78
CA ASN A 29 -11.37 23.91 9.87
C ASN A 29 -11.04 24.55 8.53
N ASP A 30 -10.02 25.41 8.49
CA ASP A 30 -9.57 26.13 7.29
C ASP A 30 -8.43 25.40 6.56
N MET A 31 -7.93 24.28 7.12
CA MET A 31 -6.91 23.46 6.49
C MET A 31 -7.52 22.54 5.43
N SER A 32 -6.85 22.45 4.28
CA SER A 32 -7.09 21.41 3.27
C SER A 32 -6.78 20.01 3.79
N CYS A 33 -7.23 18.99 3.08
CA CYS A 33 -6.97 17.58 3.38
C CYS A 33 -5.47 17.27 3.40
N ALA A 34 -4.69 17.80 2.46
CA ALA A 34 -3.23 17.64 2.44
C ALA A 34 -2.57 18.22 3.70
N GLU A 35 -2.96 19.45 4.10
CA GLU A 35 -2.45 20.11 5.31
C GLU A 35 -2.84 19.34 6.59
N LYS A 36 -4.09 18.87 6.66
CA LYS A 36 -4.59 18.04 7.77
C LYS A 36 -3.81 16.74 7.91
N LEU A 37 -3.61 16.01 6.82
CA LEU A 37 -2.86 14.75 6.85
C LEU A 37 -1.42 14.99 7.30
N LEU A 38 -0.75 16.01 6.76
CA LEU A 38 0.63 16.31 7.14
C LEU A 38 0.75 16.67 8.62
N LYS A 39 -0.21 17.44 9.15
CA LYS A 39 -0.30 17.74 10.59
C LYS A 39 -0.41 16.44 11.40
N VAL A 40 -1.34 15.56 11.05
CA VAL A 40 -1.53 14.26 11.73
C VAL A 40 -0.25 13.41 11.71
N LEU A 41 0.39 13.27 10.55
CA LEU A 41 1.63 12.51 10.41
C LEU A 41 2.76 13.08 11.28
N SER A 42 2.84 14.41 11.36
CA SER A 42 3.92 15.07 12.10
C SER A 42 3.74 15.05 13.62
N PHE A 43 2.49 15.11 14.11
CA PHE A 43 2.15 14.89 15.52
C PHE A 43 2.18 13.41 15.91
N GLY A 44 2.07 12.53 14.92
CA GLY A 44 2.08 11.09 15.04
C GLY A 44 0.70 10.47 14.90
N LEU A 45 0.54 9.61 13.90
CA LEU A 45 -0.74 8.94 13.60
C LEU A 45 -1.34 8.18 14.80
N TRP A 46 -0.48 7.66 15.69
CA TRP A 46 -0.87 6.93 16.90
C TRP A 46 -0.89 7.78 18.17
N ASN A 47 -0.93 9.12 18.06
CA ASN A 47 -0.90 10.00 19.23
C ASN A 47 -1.99 9.61 20.25
N PRO A 48 -1.65 9.44 21.54
CA PRO A 48 -2.60 9.00 22.55
C PRO A 48 -3.71 10.03 22.83
N THR A 49 -3.52 11.30 22.47
CA THR A 49 -4.51 12.36 22.69
C THR A 49 -5.68 12.31 21.70
N TYR A 50 -5.53 11.61 20.56
CA TYR A 50 -6.57 11.50 19.56
C TYR A 50 -7.73 10.62 20.02
N THR A 51 -8.93 11.18 19.90
CA THR A 51 -10.21 10.51 20.10
C THR A 51 -10.44 9.42 19.06
N ARG A 52 -11.41 8.54 19.31
CA ARG A 52 -11.76 7.47 18.38
C ARG A 52 -12.28 8.01 17.04
N SER A 53 -13.08 9.06 17.05
CA SER A 53 -13.63 9.69 15.84
C SER A 53 -12.53 10.32 14.99
N GLU A 54 -11.57 11.02 15.62
CA GLU A 54 -10.42 11.59 14.91
C GLU A 54 -9.61 10.50 14.20
N ARG A 55 -9.33 9.38 14.87
CA ARG A 55 -8.61 8.26 14.25
C ARG A 55 -9.31 7.65 13.05
N GLN A 56 -10.64 7.72 12.99
CA GLN A 56 -11.40 7.26 11.83
C GLN A 56 -11.22 8.24 10.65
N THR A 57 -11.36 9.54 10.89
CA THR A 57 -11.09 10.56 9.87
C THR A 57 -9.64 10.52 9.39
N PHE A 58 -8.68 10.24 10.27
CA PHE A 58 -7.28 10.15 9.89
C PHE A 58 -7.00 8.91 9.03
N GLN A 59 -7.72 7.81 9.25
CA GLN A 59 -7.65 6.65 8.34
C GLN A 59 -8.17 7.01 6.95
N GLU A 60 -9.28 7.75 6.85
CA GLU A 60 -9.83 8.20 5.58
C GLU A 60 -8.89 9.13 4.81
N LEU A 61 -8.10 9.96 5.51
CA LEU A 61 -7.05 10.77 4.88
C LEU A 61 -5.85 9.92 4.46
N LEU A 62 -5.43 8.96 5.29
CA LEU A 62 -4.26 8.12 5.06
C LEU A 62 -4.44 7.17 3.86
N THR A 63 -5.67 6.69 3.62
CA THR A 63 -5.95 5.75 2.52
C THR A 63 -5.70 6.33 1.13
N VAL A 64 -5.63 7.66 1.01
CA VAL A 64 -5.34 8.38 -0.25
C VAL A 64 -3.85 8.34 -0.62
N LEU A 65 -2.96 8.02 0.32
CA LEU A 65 -1.53 7.92 0.05
C LEU A 65 -1.23 6.77 -0.92
N GLU A 66 -0.70 7.05 -2.10
CA GLU A 66 -0.29 6.05 -3.07
C GLU A 66 1.24 6.02 -3.24
N PRO A 67 1.88 4.85 -3.17
CA PRO A 67 3.29 4.72 -3.53
C PRO A 67 3.46 4.90 -5.04
N VAL A 68 4.49 5.65 -5.43
CA VAL A 68 4.84 5.94 -6.83
C VAL A 68 6.33 5.70 -7.07
N SER A 69 6.75 5.70 -8.34
CA SER A 69 8.16 5.50 -8.71
C SER A 69 9.08 6.50 -7.98
N PRO A 70 10.05 6.02 -7.20
CA PRO A 70 11.01 6.88 -6.53
C PRO A 70 12.07 7.41 -7.50
N ALA A 71 12.60 8.60 -7.25
CA ALA A 71 13.81 9.06 -7.93
C ALA A 71 15.05 8.24 -7.49
N PRO A 72 16.17 8.28 -8.24
CA PRO A 72 17.34 7.44 -7.95
C PRO A 72 17.94 7.54 -6.53
N ASN A 73 17.80 8.67 -5.85
CA ASN A 73 18.29 8.91 -4.49
C ASN A 73 17.19 8.78 -3.41
N GLU A 74 15.99 8.36 -3.81
CA GLU A 74 14.85 8.16 -2.91
C GLU A 74 14.68 6.69 -2.55
N LEU A 75 14.45 6.44 -1.26
CA LEU A 75 14.02 5.16 -0.73
C LEU A 75 12.57 4.87 -1.12
N GLY A 76 11.75 5.92 -1.16
CA GLY A 76 10.35 5.85 -1.54
C GLY A 76 9.75 7.22 -1.81
N ARG A 77 8.74 7.23 -2.67
CA ARG A 77 7.96 8.42 -3.00
C ARG A 77 6.47 8.10 -2.87
N ILE A 78 5.74 9.04 -2.28
CA ILE A 78 4.31 8.92 -2.04
C ILE A 78 3.61 10.12 -2.65
N TYR A 79 2.45 9.87 -3.24
CA TYR A 79 1.59 10.91 -3.80
C TYR A 79 0.15 10.73 -3.33
N ALA A 80 -0.56 11.83 -3.09
CA ALA A 80 -1.97 11.82 -2.74
C ALA A 80 -2.69 13.00 -3.38
N ASN A 81 -3.81 12.72 -4.06
CA ASN A 81 -4.73 13.72 -4.59
C ASN A 81 -6.03 13.64 -3.80
N PHE A 82 -6.39 14.72 -3.10
CA PHE A 82 -7.59 14.77 -2.28
C PHE A 82 -8.77 15.35 -3.05
N ALA A 83 -9.98 15.00 -2.61
CA ALA A 83 -11.23 15.45 -3.24
C ALA A 83 -11.45 16.98 -3.13
N ASP A 84 -10.81 17.64 -2.17
CA ASP A 84 -10.87 19.11 -2.01
C ASP A 84 -9.96 19.87 -3.01
N GLY A 85 -9.28 19.15 -3.91
CA GLY A 85 -8.36 19.71 -4.89
C GLY A 85 -6.92 19.89 -4.39
N SER A 86 -6.66 19.66 -3.10
CA SER A 86 -5.29 19.65 -2.57
C SER A 86 -4.54 18.37 -2.93
N SER A 87 -3.21 18.45 -2.99
CA SER A 87 -2.36 17.29 -3.18
C SER A 87 -1.13 17.33 -2.27
N LEU A 88 -0.60 16.15 -1.99
CA LEU A 88 0.57 15.94 -1.15
C LEU A 88 1.54 15.00 -1.85
N ARG A 89 2.81 15.43 -1.97
CA ARG A 89 3.92 14.59 -2.39
C ARG A 89 4.91 14.47 -1.25
N ILE A 90 5.20 13.25 -0.81
CA ILE A 90 6.24 12.98 0.21
C ILE A 90 7.38 12.22 -0.47
N SER A 91 8.60 12.71 -0.30
CA SER A 91 9.83 12.07 -0.79
C SER A 91 10.67 11.69 0.41
N VAL A 92 11.13 10.44 0.45
CA VAL A 92 12.00 9.92 1.50
C VAL A 92 13.32 9.53 0.86
N THR A 93 14.42 10.17 1.25
CA THR A 93 15.75 9.86 0.72
C THR A 93 16.27 8.52 1.25
N ASN A 94 17.32 7.97 0.63
CA ASN A 94 18.03 6.80 1.16
C ASN A 94 18.62 7.00 2.56
N SER A 95 18.86 8.25 2.97
CA SER A 95 19.28 8.62 4.32
C SER A 95 18.11 8.96 5.26
N GLU A 96 16.89 8.61 4.85
CA GLU A 96 15.64 8.81 5.59
C GLU A 96 15.28 10.27 5.90
N LEU A 97 15.79 11.23 5.11
CA LEU A 97 15.29 12.61 5.14
C LEU A 97 13.93 12.66 4.45
N VAL A 98 12.97 13.33 5.10
CA VAL A 98 11.58 13.39 4.63
C VAL A 98 11.23 14.80 4.18
N GLU A 99 10.93 14.96 2.90
CA GLU A 99 10.48 16.21 2.31
C GLU A 99 9.03 16.09 1.86
N ALA A 100 8.21 17.09 2.15
CA ALA A 100 6.82 17.17 1.70
C ALA A 100 6.58 18.41 0.85
N GLU A 101 5.88 18.21 -0.26
CA GLU A 101 5.30 19.27 -1.09
C GLU A 101 3.77 19.21 -0.96
N ILE A 102 3.17 20.28 -0.45
CA ILE A 102 1.73 20.50 -0.53
C ILE A 102 1.44 21.37 -1.74
N ARG A 103 0.44 21.00 -2.53
CA ARG A 103 -0.28 21.95 -3.38
C ARG A 103 -1.68 22.14 -2.86
N THR A 104 -2.02 23.38 -2.53
CA THR A 104 -3.35 23.77 -2.07
C THR A 104 -4.36 23.76 -3.23
N PRO A 105 -5.67 23.85 -2.97
CA PRO A 105 -6.70 23.87 -4.03
C PRO A 105 -6.56 25.04 -5.03
N ASP A 106 -6.01 26.17 -4.59
CA ASP A 106 -5.64 27.33 -5.40
C ASP A 106 -4.26 27.19 -6.08
N ASN A 107 -3.66 26.00 -6.01
CA ASN A 107 -2.41 25.60 -6.65
C ASN A 107 -1.17 26.36 -6.13
N GLU A 108 -1.24 26.92 -4.91
CA GLU A 108 -0.05 27.39 -4.21
C GLU A 108 0.80 26.21 -3.76
N LYS A 109 2.12 26.36 -3.85
CA LYS A 109 3.09 25.32 -3.53
C LYS A 109 3.81 25.63 -2.23
N ILE A 110 3.76 24.70 -1.28
CA ILE A 110 4.44 24.79 0.01
C ILE A 110 5.39 23.60 0.14
N LEU A 111 6.65 23.88 0.48
CA LEU A 111 7.68 22.86 0.72
C LEU A 111 8.04 22.83 2.21
N MET A 112 8.12 21.64 2.77
CA MET A 112 8.45 21.41 4.18
C MET A 112 9.44 20.26 4.33
N LEU A 113 10.32 20.39 5.30
CA LEU A 113 11.15 19.30 5.80
C LEU A 113 10.48 18.73 7.05
N LEU A 114 10.28 17.42 7.10
CA LEU A 114 9.66 16.73 8.22
C LEU A 114 10.70 15.95 9.00
N GLU A 115 10.53 15.92 10.32
CA GLU A 115 11.35 15.11 11.21
C GLU A 115 10.56 13.89 11.66
N SER A 116 11.11 12.70 11.43
CA SER A 116 10.58 11.45 11.98
C SER A 116 11.34 11.10 13.26
N ASN A 117 10.62 10.88 14.35
CA ASN A 117 11.18 10.50 15.64
C ASN A 117 10.33 9.43 16.32
N GLU A 118 10.76 8.97 17.50
CA GLU A 118 10.07 7.91 18.24
C GLU A 118 8.64 8.29 18.66
N GLN A 119 8.36 9.58 18.83
CA GLN A 119 7.07 10.06 19.31
C GLN A 119 6.03 10.12 18.19
N ASN A 120 6.41 10.66 17.03
CA ASN A 120 5.48 10.74 15.90
C ASN A 120 5.46 9.46 15.05
N ARG A 121 6.58 8.73 14.98
CA ARG A 121 6.74 7.53 14.14
C ARG A 121 6.33 7.79 12.69
N LEU A 122 6.69 8.96 12.16
CA LEU A 122 6.24 9.44 10.85
C LEU A 122 6.60 8.45 9.73
N LEU A 123 7.84 7.98 9.67
CA LEU A 123 8.28 7.01 8.66
C LEU A 123 7.47 5.72 8.72
N GLN A 124 7.07 5.28 9.92
CA GLN A 124 6.25 4.08 10.09
C GLN A 124 4.82 4.24 9.57
N SER A 125 4.34 5.47 9.43
CA SER A 125 3.02 5.82 8.89
C SER A 125 3.00 6.14 7.40
N LEU A 126 4.05 5.77 6.65
CA LEU A 126 4.13 5.95 5.20
C LEU A 126 4.30 4.61 4.46
N PRO A 127 3.74 4.44 3.25
CA PRO A 127 3.87 3.22 2.46
C PRO A 127 5.27 3.05 1.81
N ILE A 128 6.31 2.96 2.64
CA ILE A 128 7.72 2.81 2.22
C ILE A 128 8.34 1.53 2.75
N ASN A 129 9.33 1.02 2.03
CA ASN A 129 10.14 -0.11 2.45
C ASN A 129 11.45 0.40 3.06
N LEU A 130 11.70 0.06 4.33
CA LEU A 130 12.86 0.50 5.10
C LEU A 130 13.91 -0.61 5.17
N HIS A 131 15.18 -0.21 5.23
CA HIS A 131 16.30 -1.11 5.53
C HIS A 131 16.47 -1.24 7.04
N MET A 132 15.76 -2.20 7.65
CA MET A 132 15.82 -2.44 9.09
C MET A 132 16.30 -3.86 9.41
N PRO A 133 16.95 -4.06 10.56
CA PRO A 133 17.40 -5.39 10.99
C PRO A 133 16.26 -6.29 11.52
N TYR A 134 15.04 -5.78 11.65
CA TYR A 134 13.87 -6.51 12.14
C TYR A 134 12.61 -6.18 11.31
N ILE A 135 11.64 -7.10 11.27
CA ILE A 135 10.34 -6.85 10.66
C ILE A 135 9.60 -5.76 11.44
N GLN A 136 9.15 -4.72 10.75
CA GLN A 136 8.42 -3.63 11.38
C GLN A 136 7.13 -4.16 12.02
N VAL A 137 6.89 -3.73 13.26
CA VAL A 137 5.65 -4.01 13.97
C VAL A 137 4.83 -2.74 14.13
N HIS A 138 3.54 -2.81 13.84
CA HIS A 138 2.57 -1.72 14.01
C HIS A 138 1.40 -2.13 14.91
N ARG A 139 0.58 -1.13 15.24
CA ARG A 139 -0.69 -1.30 15.95
C ARG A 139 -1.84 -0.78 15.10
N ALA A 140 -2.94 -1.51 15.07
CA ALA A 140 -4.18 -0.99 14.49
C ALA A 140 -4.66 0.26 15.25
N LEU A 141 -5.18 1.26 14.52
CA LEU A 141 -5.61 2.54 15.12
C LEU A 141 -6.93 2.44 15.88
N SER A 142 -7.84 1.61 15.39
CA SER A 142 -9.18 1.42 15.93
C SER A 142 -9.35 -0.01 16.45
N LYS A 143 -10.40 -0.22 17.25
CA LYS A 143 -10.85 -1.57 17.61
C LYS A 143 -11.39 -2.22 16.33
N MET A 144 -10.53 -2.99 15.66
CA MET A 144 -10.91 -3.88 14.58
C MET A 144 -11.11 -5.27 15.18
N ASP A 145 -12.14 -5.95 14.69
CA ASP A 145 -12.27 -7.40 14.89
C ASP A 145 -11.63 -8.10 13.68
N LEU A 146 -11.20 -9.36 13.84
CA LEU A 146 -10.64 -10.16 12.73
C LEU A 146 -11.43 -11.47 12.58
N THR A 147 -12.74 -11.31 12.40
CA THR A 147 -13.72 -12.40 12.40
C THR A 147 -14.30 -12.71 11.03
N ASP A 148 -14.14 -11.81 10.06
CA ASP A 148 -14.71 -11.95 8.73
C ASP A 148 -13.82 -11.36 7.62
N HIS A 149 -14.16 -11.68 6.37
CA HIS A 149 -13.49 -11.18 5.16
C HIS A 149 -13.37 -9.65 5.09
N LYS A 150 -14.43 -8.90 5.45
CA LYS A 150 -14.45 -7.43 5.36
C LYS A 150 -13.49 -6.81 6.37
N SER A 151 -13.47 -7.35 7.58
CA SER A 151 -12.61 -6.89 8.67
C SER A 151 -11.12 -7.08 8.34
N MET A 152 -10.77 -8.21 7.71
CA MET A 152 -9.43 -8.47 7.20
C MET A 152 -9.05 -7.53 6.05
N HIS A 153 -9.94 -7.29 5.09
CA HIS A 153 -9.69 -6.30 4.01
C HIS A 153 -9.50 -4.88 4.53
N ASN A 154 -10.27 -4.48 5.55
CA ASN A 154 -10.12 -3.16 6.18
C ASN A 154 -8.77 -3.02 6.87
N LEU A 155 -8.32 -4.07 7.58
CA LEU A 155 -6.99 -4.06 8.20
C LEU A 155 -5.90 -3.98 7.13
N LEU A 156 -5.98 -4.77 6.04
CA LEU A 156 -5.00 -4.69 4.94
C LEU A 156 -4.99 -3.32 4.25
N SER A 157 -6.16 -2.69 4.10
CA SER A 157 -6.27 -1.35 3.54
C SER A 157 -5.59 -0.29 4.41
N PHE A 158 -5.55 -0.51 5.73
CA PHE A 158 -4.79 0.31 6.64
C PHE A 158 -3.28 -0.02 6.60
N THR A 159 -2.90 -1.29 6.74
CA THR A 159 -1.48 -1.70 6.83
C THR A 159 -0.71 -1.47 5.53
N SER A 160 -1.36 -1.53 4.38
CA SER A 160 -0.76 -1.18 3.08
C SER A 160 -0.29 0.27 2.99
N LYS A 161 -0.76 1.16 3.89
CA LYS A 161 -0.33 2.57 3.98
C LYS A 161 0.78 2.81 5.01
N LEU A 162 1.24 1.75 5.70
CA LEU A 162 2.29 1.81 6.71
C LEU A 162 3.64 1.34 6.16
N SER A 163 4.72 1.54 6.89
CA SER A 163 6.03 1.09 6.44
C SER A 163 6.14 -0.44 6.42
N ALA A 164 7.15 -0.97 5.75
CA ALA A 164 7.52 -2.38 5.81
C ALA A 164 9.05 -2.51 5.83
N THR A 165 9.57 -3.64 6.29
CA THR A 165 11.01 -3.92 6.27
C THR A 165 11.36 -4.72 5.01
N LEU A 166 12.39 -4.31 4.27
CA LEU A 166 12.92 -5.10 3.15
C LEU A 166 13.43 -6.47 3.61
N ILE A 167 13.04 -7.51 2.89
CA ILE A 167 13.45 -8.89 3.15
C ILE A 167 14.46 -9.31 2.09
N PRO A 168 15.69 -9.69 2.48
CA PRO A 168 16.65 -10.24 1.54
C PRO A 168 16.18 -11.61 1.05
N HIS A 169 16.48 -11.92 -0.20
CA HIS A 169 16.21 -13.23 -0.81
C HIS A 169 17.48 -13.79 -1.45
N ASN A 170 17.49 -15.10 -1.67
CA ASN A 170 18.51 -15.81 -2.41
C ASN A 170 17.85 -16.63 -3.53
N THR A 171 18.62 -17.37 -4.33
CA THR A 171 18.08 -18.16 -5.45
C THR A 171 16.98 -19.17 -5.06
N GLN A 172 16.96 -19.65 -3.80
CA GLN A 172 15.93 -20.58 -3.33
C GLN A 172 14.63 -19.87 -2.93
N THR A 173 14.72 -18.65 -2.43
CA THR A 173 13.58 -17.89 -1.90
C THR A 173 13.11 -16.77 -2.83
N ASP A 174 13.83 -16.52 -3.92
CA ASP A 174 13.50 -15.57 -4.96
C ASP A 174 12.28 -16.06 -5.77
N PRO A 175 11.15 -15.34 -5.71
CA PRO A 175 9.94 -15.66 -6.50
C PRO A 175 10.15 -15.71 -8.01
N LEU A 176 11.18 -15.05 -8.55
CA LEU A 176 11.49 -15.06 -9.98
C LEU A 176 12.56 -16.10 -10.38
N SER A 177 13.11 -16.81 -9.40
CA SER A 177 14.00 -17.96 -9.63
C SER A 177 13.20 -19.26 -9.88
N GLY A 178 13.93 -20.36 -10.12
CA GLY A 178 13.34 -21.67 -10.35
C GLY A 178 12.96 -21.93 -11.83
N PRO A 179 12.34 -23.09 -12.12
CA PRO A 179 12.14 -23.54 -13.51
C PRO A 179 10.97 -22.85 -14.23
N THR A 180 9.98 -22.33 -13.49
CA THR A 180 8.74 -21.78 -14.07
C THR A 180 8.24 -20.54 -13.29
N PRO A 181 9.02 -19.46 -13.20
CA PRO A 181 8.56 -18.21 -12.60
C PRO A 181 7.34 -17.64 -13.36
N PHE A 182 6.44 -16.96 -12.65
CA PHE A 182 5.16 -16.42 -13.16
C PHE A 182 4.18 -17.42 -13.80
N SER A 183 4.42 -18.74 -13.74
CA SER A 183 3.56 -19.73 -14.43
C SER A 183 2.08 -19.72 -13.99
N SER A 184 1.78 -19.29 -12.77
CA SER A 184 0.42 -19.18 -12.23
C SER A 184 -0.25 -17.83 -12.47
N MET A 185 0.46 -16.83 -13.01
CA MET A 185 0.05 -15.43 -12.97
C MET A 185 -1.35 -15.16 -13.53
N PHE A 186 -1.73 -15.75 -14.66
CA PHE A 186 -3.05 -15.53 -15.25
C PHE A 186 -4.17 -16.18 -14.42
N MET A 187 -3.90 -17.36 -13.85
CA MET A 187 -4.82 -18.02 -12.91
C MET A 187 -4.97 -17.19 -11.63
N ASP A 188 -3.88 -16.64 -11.12
CA ASP A 188 -3.85 -15.79 -9.93
C ASP A 188 -4.63 -14.48 -10.20
N THR A 189 -4.42 -13.87 -11.36
CA THR A 189 -5.15 -12.68 -11.82
C THR A 189 -6.64 -12.95 -11.94
N PHE A 190 -7.04 -14.07 -12.55
CA PHE A 190 -8.44 -14.45 -12.70
C PHE A 190 -9.15 -14.60 -11.35
N ARG A 191 -8.48 -15.21 -10.36
CA ARG A 191 -9.01 -15.41 -9.01
C ARG A 191 -9.00 -14.13 -8.18
N GLY A 192 -8.02 -13.25 -8.41
CA GLY A 192 -7.86 -12.02 -7.67
C GLY A 192 -8.80 -10.90 -8.09
N LEU A 193 -9.02 -10.72 -9.40
CA LEU A 193 -9.93 -9.70 -9.92
C LEU A 193 -11.39 -9.98 -9.52
N GLY A 194 -11.98 -9.04 -8.80
CA GLY A 194 -13.30 -9.15 -8.17
C GLY A 194 -13.23 -9.44 -6.67
N ASN A 195 -12.05 -9.79 -6.14
CA ASN A 195 -11.82 -10.08 -4.72
C ASN A 195 -10.72 -9.19 -4.10
N ALA A 196 -10.07 -8.34 -4.89
CA ALA A 196 -9.00 -7.45 -4.42
C ALA A 196 -9.50 -6.03 -4.15
N LYS A 197 -8.73 -5.26 -3.36
CA LYS A 197 -8.75 -3.80 -3.44
C LYS A 197 -7.76 -3.37 -4.52
N LEU A 198 -8.21 -2.63 -5.53
CA LEU A 198 -7.37 -2.20 -6.65
C LEU A 198 -7.49 -0.68 -6.85
N SER A 199 -6.36 0.00 -6.84
CA SER A 199 -6.24 1.43 -7.12
C SER A 199 -5.38 1.64 -8.37
N LEU A 200 -5.90 2.37 -9.35
CA LEU A 200 -5.16 2.79 -10.55
C LEU A 200 -5.06 4.32 -10.54
N ASN A 201 -3.85 4.87 -10.41
CA ASN A 201 -3.61 6.31 -10.26
C ASN A 201 -4.44 6.96 -9.12
N GLY A 202 -4.68 6.21 -8.03
CA GLY A 202 -5.52 6.66 -6.91
C GLY A 202 -7.03 6.54 -7.15
N VAL A 203 -7.47 6.01 -8.29
CA VAL A 203 -8.87 5.70 -8.58
C VAL A 203 -9.19 4.30 -8.11
N ASP A 204 -10.20 4.17 -7.25
CA ASP A 204 -10.67 2.88 -6.81
C ASP A 204 -11.40 2.14 -7.93
N ILE A 205 -10.98 0.91 -8.20
CA ILE A 205 -11.60 0.00 -9.17
C ILE A 205 -12.43 -1.01 -8.36
N PRO A 206 -13.76 -0.79 -8.22
CA PRO A 206 -14.62 -1.66 -7.42
C PRO A 206 -14.81 -3.03 -8.06
N VAL A 207 -15.43 -3.94 -7.32
CA VAL A 207 -15.62 -5.36 -7.69
C VAL A 207 -16.21 -5.52 -9.10
N ASP A 208 -17.25 -4.76 -9.46
CA ASP A 208 -17.88 -4.91 -10.77
C ASP A 208 -17.01 -4.37 -11.91
N ALA A 209 -16.27 -3.28 -11.68
CA ALA A 209 -15.27 -2.79 -12.62
C ALA A 209 -14.10 -3.78 -12.78
N GLN A 210 -13.69 -4.48 -11.71
CA GLN A 210 -12.67 -5.53 -11.79
C GLN A 210 -13.14 -6.74 -12.60
N LYS A 211 -14.42 -7.12 -12.54
CA LYS A 211 -14.98 -8.18 -13.40
C LYS A 211 -14.93 -7.78 -14.87
N LEU A 212 -15.30 -6.54 -15.19
CA LEU A 212 -15.18 -5.99 -16.55
C LEU A 212 -13.72 -5.99 -17.02
N LEU A 213 -12.79 -5.58 -16.15
CA LEU A 213 -11.35 -5.62 -16.42
C LEU A 213 -10.84 -7.03 -16.72
N ARG A 214 -11.24 -8.02 -15.91
CA ARG A 214 -10.87 -9.42 -16.12
C ARG A 214 -11.34 -9.93 -17.49
N ASP A 215 -12.60 -9.63 -17.84
CA ASP A 215 -13.18 -10.04 -19.11
C ASP A 215 -12.50 -9.30 -20.30
N ALA A 216 -12.16 -8.01 -20.12
CA ALA A 216 -11.47 -7.20 -21.12
C ALA A 216 -10.01 -7.65 -21.38
N LEU A 217 -9.33 -8.20 -20.37
CA LEU A 217 -8.03 -8.86 -20.52
C LEU A 217 -8.14 -10.20 -21.29
N GLY A 218 -9.35 -10.77 -21.39
CA GLY A 218 -9.62 -12.07 -22.02
C GLY A 218 -9.55 -13.26 -21.07
N LEU A 219 -9.48 -13.02 -19.75
CA LEU A 219 -9.39 -14.07 -18.73
C LEU A 219 -10.80 -14.61 -18.40
N LYS A 220 -11.29 -15.54 -19.23
CA LYS A 220 -12.66 -16.09 -19.10
C LYS A 220 -12.78 -17.18 -18.03
N ASP A 221 -11.69 -17.89 -17.79
CA ASP A 221 -11.57 -18.94 -16.77
C ASP A 221 -10.12 -19.03 -16.23
N THR A 222 -9.87 -19.95 -15.31
CA THR A 222 -8.55 -20.15 -14.69
C THR A 222 -7.47 -20.72 -15.62
N HIS A 223 -7.83 -21.13 -16.84
CA HIS A 223 -6.92 -21.70 -17.84
C HIS A 223 -6.70 -20.75 -19.02
N SER A 224 -7.39 -19.62 -19.03
CA SER A 224 -7.28 -18.59 -20.06
C SER A 224 -5.96 -17.82 -19.92
N SER A 225 -5.40 -17.44 -21.06
CA SER A 225 -4.34 -16.44 -21.17
C SER A 225 -4.90 -15.13 -21.74
N LEU A 226 -4.11 -14.06 -21.71
CA LEU A 226 -4.51 -12.80 -22.33
C LEU A 226 -4.78 -12.96 -23.84
N ALA A 227 -5.75 -12.19 -24.33
CA ALA A 227 -5.99 -12.08 -25.76
C ALA A 227 -4.78 -11.43 -26.45
N ARG A 228 -4.37 -11.93 -27.63
CA ARG A 228 -3.19 -11.42 -28.35
C ARG A 228 -3.25 -9.92 -28.65
N ASN A 229 -4.46 -9.39 -28.88
CA ASN A 229 -4.67 -7.97 -29.07
C ASN A 229 -4.31 -7.15 -27.82
N VAL A 230 -4.66 -7.65 -26.63
CA VAL A 230 -4.36 -7.00 -25.34
C VAL A 230 -2.85 -6.99 -25.07
N ILE A 231 -2.17 -8.10 -25.35
CA ILE A 231 -0.71 -8.20 -25.21
C ILE A 231 0.01 -7.14 -26.05
N ASN A 232 -0.50 -6.84 -27.25
CA ASN A 232 0.16 -5.91 -28.18
C ASN A 232 -0.28 -4.46 -28.03
N ASN A 233 -1.54 -4.21 -27.67
CA ASN A 233 -2.18 -2.91 -27.79
C ASN A 233 -2.85 -2.43 -26.48
N GLY A 234 -2.78 -3.20 -25.40
CA GLY A 234 -3.53 -2.91 -24.18
C GLY A 234 -5.04 -3.17 -24.31
N ILE A 235 -5.80 -2.71 -23.32
CA ILE A 235 -7.26 -2.85 -23.32
C ILE A 235 -7.86 -1.91 -24.36
N SER A 236 -8.87 -2.36 -25.11
CA SER A 236 -9.54 -1.48 -26.08
C SER A 236 -10.16 -0.28 -25.38
N ARG A 237 -10.07 0.89 -26.02
CA ARG A 237 -10.61 2.16 -25.46
C ARG A 237 -12.08 2.02 -25.03
N HIS A 238 -12.91 1.33 -25.81
CA HIS A 238 -14.30 1.05 -25.45
C HIS A 238 -14.45 0.35 -24.09
N HIS A 239 -13.67 -0.70 -23.83
CA HIS A 239 -13.72 -1.40 -22.53
C HIS A 239 -13.08 -0.58 -21.41
N ALA A 240 -11.99 0.14 -21.70
CA ALA A 240 -11.33 1.02 -20.73
C ALA A 240 -12.29 2.12 -20.23
N GLU A 241 -13.05 2.76 -21.14
CA GLU A 241 -14.09 3.74 -20.80
C GLU A 241 -15.22 3.14 -19.95
N GLN A 242 -15.62 1.90 -20.23
CA GLN A 242 -16.63 1.20 -19.43
C GLN A 242 -16.13 0.92 -18.01
N ILE A 243 -14.88 0.45 -17.86
CA ILE A 243 -14.26 0.19 -16.56
C ILE A 243 -14.14 1.50 -15.76
N ALA A 244 -13.65 2.57 -16.38
CA ALA A 244 -13.49 3.87 -15.73
C ALA A 244 -14.84 4.47 -15.30
N ARG A 245 -15.90 4.27 -16.08
CA ARG A 245 -17.26 4.72 -15.74
C ARG A 245 -17.75 4.10 -14.43
N GLU A 246 -17.58 2.79 -14.27
CA GLU A 246 -17.94 2.03 -13.06
C GLU A 246 -16.97 2.25 -11.88
N SER A 247 -15.87 2.97 -12.09
CA SER A 247 -14.87 3.26 -11.05
C SER A 247 -15.22 4.51 -10.24
N SER A 248 -14.59 4.68 -9.07
CA SER A 248 -14.84 5.82 -8.18
C SER A 248 -13.72 6.86 -8.26
N GLY A 249 -14.05 8.07 -8.73
CA GLY A 249 -13.10 9.18 -8.88
C GLY A 249 -13.69 10.35 -9.66
N SER A 250 -12.97 11.46 -9.75
CA SER A 250 -13.35 12.59 -10.59
C SER A 250 -13.21 12.27 -12.08
N ASP A 251 -13.90 13.01 -12.96
CA ASP A 251 -13.84 12.81 -14.41
C ASP A 251 -12.40 12.88 -14.96
N LYS A 252 -11.58 13.77 -14.40
CA LYS A 252 -10.16 13.89 -14.75
C LYS A 252 -9.40 12.60 -14.41
N GLN A 253 -9.56 12.08 -13.20
CA GLN A 253 -8.88 10.84 -12.79
C GLN A 253 -9.38 9.63 -13.59
N LYS A 254 -10.69 9.58 -13.89
CA LYS A 254 -11.25 8.53 -14.75
C LYS A 254 -10.66 8.57 -16.16
N ALA A 255 -10.41 9.75 -16.72
CA ALA A 255 -9.73 9.87 -18.01
C ALA A 255 -8.28 9.35 -17.95
N GLU A 256 -7.55 9.62 -16.86
CA GLU A 256 -6.20 9.07 -16.64
C GLU A 256 -6.20 7.53 -16.58
N VAL A 257 -7.23 6.91 -15.97
CA VAL A 257 -7.40 5.45 -15.97
C VAL A 257 -7.65 4.91 -17.38
N VAL A 258 -8.45 5.59 -18.21
CA VAL A 258 -8.70 5.16 -19.59
C VAL A 258 -7.41 5.17 -20.40
N GLU A 259 -6.63 6.25 -20.35
CA GLU A 259 -5.36 6.34 -21.07
C GLU A 259 -4.37 5.28 -20.57
N PHE A 260 -4.26 5.08 -19.25
CA PHE A 260 -3.42 4.03 -18.67
C PHE A 260 -3.79 2.64 -19.19
N LEU A 261 -5.06 2.23 -19.11
CA LEU A 261 -5.50 0.89 -19.51
C LEU A 261 -5.33 0.60 -21.01
N CYS A 262 -5.26 1.64 -21.84
CA CYS A 262 -5.00 1.53 -23.28
C CYS A 262 -3.52 1.23 -23.61
N HIS A 263 -2.65 1.08 -22.61
CA HIS A 263 -1.26 0.70 -22.81
C HIS A 263 -1.05 -0.82 -22.61
N PRO A 264 -0.20 -1.49 -23.43
CA PRO A 264 0.18 -2.89 -23.21
C PRO A 264 0.76 -3.16 -21.82
N GLU A 265 1.56 -2.23 -21.32
CA GLU A 265 2.24 -2.30 -20.03
C GLU A 265 1.26 -2.28 -18.85
N ALA A 266 0.06 -1.73 -19.03
CA ALA A 266 -0.98 -1.80 -18.00
C ALA A 266 -1.45 -3.24 -17.78
N ALA A 267 -1.57 -4.03 -18.86
CA ALA A 267 -1.90 -5.45 -18.73
C ALA A 267 -0.77 -6.21 -18.01
N THR A 268 0.49 -5.87 -18.28
CA THR A 268 1.66 -6.41 -17.56
C THR A 268 1.56 -6.08 -16.07
N ALA A 269 1.43 -4.80 -15.73
CA ALA A 269 1.38 -4.31 -14.35
C ALA A 269 0.24 -4.94 -13.54
N ILE A 270 -0.95 -5.06 -14.13
CA ILE A 270 -2.12 -5.65 -13.48
C ILE A 270 -1.90 -7.14 -13.24
N CYS A 271 -1.47 -7.89 -14.26
CA CYS A 271 -1.31 -9.35 -14.13
C CYS A 271 -0.17 -9.73 -13.18
N SER A 272 1.01 -9.10 -13.28
CA SER A 272 2.13 -9.41 -12.37
C SER A 272 1.77 -9.14 -10.91
N ALA A 273 0.94 -8.13 -10.64
CA ALA A 273 0.59 -7.75 -9.27
C ALA A 273 -0.08 -8.88 -8.46
N PHE A 274 -0.70 -9.85 -9.13
CA PHE A 274 -1.39 -10.98 -8.49
C PHE A 274 -0.49 -12.20 -8.25
N TYR A 275 0.78 -12.19 -8.66
CA TYR A 275 1.61 -13.39 -8.60
C TYR A 275 1.78 -13.92 -7.17
N GLN A 276 1.25 -15.11 -6.93
CA GLN A 276 1.12 -15.66 -5.57
C GLN A 276 2.47 -15.88 -4.87
N SER A 277 3.55 -16.16 -5.61
CA SER A 277 4.85 -16.50 -5.02
C SER A 277 5.60 -15.28 -4.47
N PHE A 278 5.12 -14.05 -4.68
CA PHE A 278 5.71 -12.86 -4.08
C PHE A 278 5.76 -12.90 -2.54
N ASN A 279 4.96 -13.74 -1.91
CA ASN A 279 4.97 -13.95 -0.47
C ASN A 279 6.10 -14.86 0.04
N VAL A 280 6.80 -15.61 -0.83
CA VAL A 280 7.77 -16.65 -0.43
C VAL A 280 8.86 -16.12 0.53
N PRO A 281 9.53 -14.98 0.28
CA PRO A 281 10.55 -14.46 1.19
C PRO A 281 10.03 -14.24 2.62
N ALA A 282 8.81 -13.71 2.77
CA ALA A 282 8.22 -13.45 4.08
C ALA A 282 7.69 -14.73 4.75
N LEU A 283 7.11 -15.66 3.96
CA LEU A 283 6.63 -16.93 4.49
C LEU A 283 7.76 -17.80 5.04
N MET A 284 8.94 -17.75 4.44
CA MET A 284 10.12 -18.44 4.97
C MET A 284 10.46 -18.01 6.42
N LEU A 285 10.13 -16.78 6.80
CA LEU A 285 10.35 -16.24 8.15
C LEU A 285 9.17 -16.50 9.11
N THR A 286 7.97 -16.75 8.60
CA THR A 286 6.72 -16.60 9.39
C THR A 286 5.72 -17.75 9.27
N HIS A 287 5.93 -18.73 8.39
CA HIS A 287 4.95 -19.77 8.07
C HIS A 287 4.43 -20.52 9.31
N THR A 288 5.28 -20.81 10.31
CA THR A 288 4.85 -21.50 11.53
C THR A 288 3.77 -20.73 12.29
N ARG A 289 3.94 -19.41 12.47
CA ARG A 289 2.96 -18.56 13.17
C ARG A 289 1.70 -18.30 12.35
N ILE A 290 1.80 -18.38 11.02
CA ILE A 290 0.63 -18.32 10.12
C ILE A 290 -0.19 -19.61 10.25
N SER A 291 0.46 -20.77 10.27
CA SER A 291 -0.22 -22.06 10.50
C SER A 291 -0.93 -22.08 11.87
N GLN A 292 -0.28 -21.57 12.92
CA GLN A 292 -0.90 -21.43 14.24
C GLN A 292 -2.13 -20.52 14.21
N ALA A 293 -2.10 -19.40 13.47
CA ALA A 293 -3.26 -18.50 13.33
C ALA A 293 -4.42 -19.20 12.62
N ARG A 294 -4.11 -20.03 11.62
CA ARG A 294 -5.12 -20.83 10.92
C ARG A 294 -5.78 -21.85 11.83
N GLU A 295 -4.99 -22.57 12.62
CA GLU A 295 -5.49 -23.51 13.63
C GLU A 295 -6.39 -22.79 14.66
N TYR A 296 -5.92 -21.65 15.18
CA TYR A 296 -6.67 -20.81 16.13
C TYR A 296 -8.05 -20.39 15.60
N ASN A 297 -8.15 -20.05 14.31
CA ASN A 297 -9.39 -19.65 13.66
C ASN A 297 -10.34 -20.83 13.41
N VAL A 298 -9.80 -21.98 12.99
CA VAL A 298 -10.58 -23.20 12.76
C VAL A 298 -11.24 -23.68 14.06
N GLU A 299 -10.50 -23.67 15.17
CA GLU A 299 -11.05 -24.00 16.50
C GLU A 299 -12.22 -23.11 16.91
N ARG A 300 -12.28 -21.88 16.39
CA ARG A 300 -13.30 -20.87 16.70
C ARG A 300 -14.38 -20.73 15.63
N SER A 301 -14.32 -21.55 14.58
CA SER A 301 -15.26 -21.50 13.45
C SER A 301 -15.36 -20.10 12.81
N LEU A 302 -14.24 -19.36 12.77
CA LEU A 302 -14.20 -18.04 12.15
C LEU A 302 -14.09 -18.18 10.62
N ASP A 303 -15.00 -17.52 9.90
CA ASP A 303 -15.03 -17.50 8.44
C ASP A 303 -14.10 -16.39 7.89
N VAL A 304 -12.80 -16.61 8.04
CA VAL A 304 -11.77 -15.67 7.60
C VAL A 304 -11.06 -16.22 6.36
N PRO A 305 -10.88 -15.41 5.29
CA PRO A 305 -10.17 -15.87 4.10
C PRO A 305 -8.69 -16.17 4.41
N ASN A 306 -8.09 -17.03 3.60
CA ASN A 306 -6.67 -17.37 3.74
C ASN A 306 -5.74 -16.16 3.52
N ALA A 307 -6.12 -15.26 2.61
CA ALA A 307 -5.38 -14.04 2.30
C ALA A 307 -6.31 -12.98 1.71
N CYS A 308 -5.92 -11.71 1.86
CA CYS A 308 -6.52 -10.55 1.20
C CYS A 308 -5.47 -9.88 0.30
N ILE A 309 -5.92 -9.24 -0.78
CA ILE A 309 -5.05 -8.55 -1.75
C ILE A 309 -5.43 -7.07 -1.82
N ASN A 310 -4.42 -6.19 -1.79
CA ASN A 310 -4.56 -4.75 -2.03
C ASN A 310 -3.43 -4.25 -2.94
N ILE A 311 -3.78 -3.75 -4.12
CA ILE A 311 -2.85 -3.35 -5.16
C ILE A 311 -3.03 -1.87 -5.49
N SER A 312 -1.92 -1.14 -5.51
CA SER A 312 -1.82 0.21 -6.04
C SER A 312 -0.91 0.22 -7.26
N ILE A 313 -1.40 0.72 -8.38
CA ILE A 313 -0.62 0.93 -9.61
C ILE A 313 -0.71 2.40 -9.97
N SER A 314 0.44 3.04 -10.15
CA SER A 314 0.52 4.45 -10.47
C SER A 314 1.41 4.67 -11.69
N GLN A 315 0.94 5.46 -12.65
CA GLN A 315 1.73 5.95 -13.76
C GLN A 315 2.14 7.39 -13.47
N SER A 316 3.44 7.65 -13.43
CA SER A 316 3.96 9.01 -13.30
C SER A 316 3.85 9.79 -14.62
N PRO A 317 3.89 11.14 -14.60
CA PRO A 317 3.75 11.95 -15.81
C PRO A 317 4.82 11.72 -16.90
N ASP A 318 5.97 11.16 -16.52
CA ASP A 318 7.04 10.73 -17.44
C ASP A 318 6.78 9.33 -18.05
N GLY A 319 5.65 8.69 -17.70
CA GLY A 319 5.21 7.41 -18.23
C GLY A 319 5.71 6.19 -17.45
N SER A 320 6.49 6.35 -16.39
CA SER A 320 6.92 5.20 -15.57
C SER A 320 5.73 4.59 -14.82
N ILE A 321 5.61 3.26 -14.82
CA ILE A 321 4.53 2.56 -14.12
C ILE A 321 5.11 1.89 -12.88
N HIS A 322 4.62 2.29 -11.71
CA HIS A 322 4.96 1.68 -10.43
C HIS A 322 3.84 0.75 -9.98
N VAL A 323 4.21 -0.44 -9.51
CA VAL A 323 3.29 -1.39 -8.88
C VAL A 323 3.69 -1.58 -7.42
N ALA A 324 2.72 -1.45 -6.52
CA ALA A 324 2.82 -1.88 -5.13
C ALA A 324 1.68 -2.86 -4.82
N SER A 325 2.02 -4.15 -4.76
CA SER A 325 1.07 -5.23 -4.43
C SER A 325 1.24 -5.65 -2.98
N HIS A 326 0.12 -5.76 -2.26
CA HIS A 326 0.08 -6.15 -0.86
C HIS A 326 -0.74 -7.41 -0.67
N THR A 327 -0.19 -8.36 0.09
CA THR A 327 -0.93 -9.54 0.57
C THR A 327 -1.02 -9.50 2.08
N GLY A 328 -2.24 -9.50 2.61
CA GLY A 328 -2.53 -9.61 4.04
C GLY A 328 -2.82 -11.06 4.40
N ILE A 329 -2.12 -11.60 5.40
CA ILE A 329 -2.32 -12.96 5.93
C ILE A 329 -2.40 -12.87 7.44
N LEU A 330 -3.29 -13.63 8.07
CA LEU A 330 -3.35 -13.67 9.52
C LEU A 330 -2.13 -14.38 10.13
N ILE A 331 -1.64 -13.85 11.24
CA ILE A 331 -0.44 -14.36 11.92
C ILE A 331 -0.60 -14.24 13.44
N MET A 332 -0.13 -15.26 14.17
CA MET A 332 -0.03 -15.17 15.62
C MET A 332 1.15 -14.28 16.02
N ALA A 333 1.00 -13.56 17.12
CA ALA A 333 2.11 -12.91 17.78
C ALA A 333 3.17 -13.93 18.22
N PRO A 334 4.43 -13.49 18.44
CA PRO A 334 5.43 -14.35 19.07
C PRO A 334 4.98 -14.81 20.47
N GLU A 335 5.67 -15.81 21.00
CA GLU A 335 5.28 -16.48 22.26
C GLU A 335 5.24 -15.55 23.49
N ASP A 336 5.89 -14.38 23.42
CA ASP A 336 5.85 -13.34 24.45
C ASP A 336 4.47 -12.68 24.61
N ARG A 337 3.60 -12.79 23.59
CA ARG A 337 2.25 -12.22 23.56
C ARG A 337 1.22 -13.28 23.14
N PRO A 338 0.92 -14.25 24.02
CA PRO A 338 0.07 -15.38 23.66
C PRO A 338 -1.35 -14.94 23.28
N ASN A 339 -1.97 -15.69 22.36
CA ASN A 339 -3.32 -15.47 21.86
C ASN A 339 -3.56 -14.10 21.19
N GLU A 340 -2.51 -13.37 20.84
CA GLU A 340 -2.64 -12.13 20.09
C GLU A 340 -2.58 -12.41 18.59
N LEU A 341 -3.71 -12.22 17.91
CA LEU A 341 -3.84 -12.36 16.46
C LEU A 341 -3.56 -11.01 15.78
N GLY A 342 -2.82 -11.05 14.67
CA GLY A 342 -2.54 -9.90 13.85
C GLY A 342 -2.55 -10.24 12.36
N MET A 343 -2.02 -9.31 11.56
CA MET A 343 -1.85 -9.46 10.12
C MET A 343 -0.40 -9.24 9.73
N LEU A 344 0.17 -10.22 9.03
CA LEU A 344 1.37 -10.06 8.22
C LEU A 344 0.97 -9.39 6.91
N THR A 345 1.58 -8.26 6.60
CA THR A 345 1.40 -7.56 5.33
C THR A 345 2.69 -7.68 4.53
N ASN A 346 2.63 -8.41 3.42
CA ASN A 346 3.75 -8.51 2.47
C ASN A 346 3.56 -7.47 1.38
N ARG A 347 4.52 -6.56 1.19
CA ARG A 347 4.54 -5.58 0.10
C ARG A 347 5.55 -6.01 -0.95
N THR A 348 5.13 -6.03 -2.21
CA THR A 348 6.01 -6.19 -3.36
C THR A 348 5.95 -4.95 -4.23
N SER A 349 7.10 -4.34 -4.48
CA SER A 349 7.21 -3.09 -5.24
C SER A 349 8.16 -3.25 -6.42
N TYR A 350 7.76 -2.79 -7.61
CA TYR A 350 8.59 -2.77 -8.82
C TYR A 350 8.10 -1.73 -9.82
N GLU A 351 8.95 -1.39 -10.76
CA GLU A 351 8.58 -0.65 -11.96
C GLU A 351 8.29 -1.61 -13.12
N VAL A 352 7.36 -1.23 -13.98
CA VAL A 352 7.13 -1.87 -15.28
C VAL A 352 7.70 -0.93 -16.35
N PRO A 353 8.87 -1.27 -16.93
CA PRO A 353 9.45 -0.43 -17.98
C PRO A 353 8.57 -0.37 -19.22
N GLN A 354 8.66 0.75 -19.93
CA GLN A 354 8.03 0.93 -21.24
C GLN A 354 8.48 -0.16 -22.22
N GLY A 355 7.55 -0.71 -22.99
CA GLY A 355 7.75 -1.78 -23.96
C GLY A 355 7.62 -3.20 -23.41
N VAL A 356 7.49 -3.40 -22.08
CA VAL A 356 7.34 -4.75 -21.49
C VAL A 356 5.88 -5.21 -21.61
N LYS A 357 5.67 -6.20 -22.47
CA LYS A 357 4.35 -6.80 -22.70
C LYS A 357 4.03 -7.86 -21.68
N CYS A 358 2.75 -8.21 -21.58
CA CYS A 358 2.25 -9.20 -20.64
C CYS A 358 2.50 -10.63 -21.17
N GLU A 359 3.79 -10.96 -21.29
CA GLU A 359 4.32 -12.27 -21.66
C GLU A 359 5.28 -12.74 -20.56
N ILE A 360 5.13 -13.99 -20.11
CA ILE A 360 5.90 -14.53 -18.97
C ILE A 360 7.40 -14.33 -19.16
N ASP A 361 7.95 -14.69 -20.34
CA ASP A 361 9.39 -14.59 -20.60
C ASP A 361 9.92 -13.14 -20.55
N GLU A 362 9.14 -12.17 -21.04
CA GLU A 362 9.51 -10.75 -20.97
C GLU A 362 9.52 -10.26 -19.52
N MET A 363 8.51 -10.66 -18.74
CA MET A 363 8.33 -10.25 -17.35
C MET A 363 9.42 -10.82 -16.46
N VAL A 364 9.76 -12.11 -16.60
CA VAL A 364 10.83 -12.77 -15.84
C VAL A 364 12.19 -12.11 -16.08
N ARG A 365 12.48 -11.71 -17.32
CA ARG A 365 13.77 -11.10 -17.69
C ARG A 365 13.89 -9.65 -17.23
N THR A 366 12.77 -8.94 -17.04
CA THR A 366 12.78 -7.47 -16.94
C THR A 366 12.32 -6.95 -15.59
N LEU A 367 11.31 -7.56 -14.97
CA LEU A 367 10.77 -7.06 -13.70
C LEU A 367 11.74 -7.37 -12.55
N GLN A 368 12.00 -6.36 -11.72
CA GLN A 368 12.91 -6.45 -10.58
C GLN A 368 12.19 -6.06 -9.27
N PRO A 369 11.32 -6.94 -8.75
CA PRO A 369 10.60 -6.72 -7.50
C PRO A 369 11.51 -6.65 -6.28
N ARG A 370 11.11 -5.79 -5.35
CA ARG A 370 11.60 -5.75 -3.97
C ARG A 370 10.50 -6.23 -3.04
N TYR A 371 10.87 -7.04 -2.06
CA TYR A 371 9.95 -7.65 -1.11
C TYR A 371 10.14 -7.01 0.26
N GLY A 372 9.05 -6.58 0.89
CA GLY A 372 9.05 -6.13 2.28
C GLY A 372 7.89 -6.71 3.07
N ALA A 373 8.01 -6.74 4.40
CA ALA A 373 6.90 -7.13 5.25
C ALA A 373 6.80 -6.33 6.54
N SER A 374 5.60 -6.32 7.12
CA SER A 374 5.32 -5.81 8.45
C SER A 374 4.25 -6.66 9.15
N GLU A 375 4.26 -6.63 10.48
CA GLU A 375 3.25 -7.28 11.32
C GLU A 375 2.43 -6.23 12.05
N THR A 376 1.11 -6.26 11.87
CA THR A 376 0.20 -5.35 12.58
C THR A 376 -0.68 -6.12 13.53
N TYR A 377 -0.63 -5.73 14.81
CA TYR A 377 -1.43 -6.36 15.85
C TYR A 377 -2.60 -5.48 16.24
N LEU A 378 -3.72 -6.12 16.57
CA LEU A 378 -4.88 -5.44 17.12
C LEU A 378 -4.53 -4.80 18.47
N LYS A 379 -5.30 -3.76 18.83
CA LYS A 379 -5.22 -3.18 20.17
C LYS A 379 -6.12 -4.00 21.10
N ASN A 380 -5.54 -4.96 21.81
CA ASN A 380 -6.23 -5.62 22.92
C ASN A 380 -6.47 -4.59 24.04
N ILE A 381 -7.71 -4.53 24.54
CA ILE A 381 -8.08 -3.79 25.76
C ILE A 381 -8.28 -4.81 26.86
#